data_AF-A0A3M1SGT9-F1
#
_entry.id   AF-A0A3M1SGT9-F1
#
_cell.length_a   1.000
_cell.length_b   1.000
_cell.length_c   1.000
_cell.angle_alpha   90.00
_cell.angle_beta   90.00
_cell.angle_gamma   90.00
#
_symmetry.space_group_name_H-M   'P 1'
#
loop_
_entity.id
_entity.type
_entity.pdbx_description
1 polymer ?
#
loop_
_entity_poly.entity_id
_entity_poly.type
_entity_poly.pdbx_seq_one_letter_code
_entity_poly.pdbx_strand_id
1 'polypeptide(L)'
;MKIFFTIALAFLCLIGTTFGQSNSKKQRWLIFEGTVMQIGKSPGILCGVTAPYRIAKYKVDKVYEGRYEKAEIIVHHLFCRNDVLEDLKEGDKVLVMIDLRRPPAQISIDGEILRSNDKVDKYYAARRVAKVTTCCDF
;
A
#
# COMPACT_ATOMS: atom_id res chain seq x y z
N MET A 1 -47.95 42.34 34.57
CA MET A 1 -46.83 42.27 33.61
C MET A 1 -45.90 41.16 34.05
N LYS A 2 -45.68 40.22 33.12
CA LYS A 2 -44.76 39.06 33.14
C LYS A 2 -43.30 39.54 33.12
N ILE A 3 -42.23 38.85 33.54
CA ILE A 3 -41.91 37.55 34.16
C ILE A 3 -40.45 37.70 34.65
N PHE A 4 -40.10 37.00 35.74
CA PHE A 4 -38.80 36.96 36.39
C PHE A 4 -37.68 36.24 35.58
N PHE A 5 -36.44 36.68 35.85
CA PHE A 5 -35.17 35.94 35.94
C PHE A 5 -35.11 34.48 35.41
N THR A 6 -34.19 34.22 34.47
CA THR A 6 -33.50 32.90 34.35
C THR A 6 -32.17 33.09 33.60
N ILE A 7 -31.06 33.24 34.32
CA ILE A 7 -29.98 32.25 34.55
C ILE A 7 -29.16 31.93 33.29
N ALA A 8 -27.92 32.40 33.34
CA ALA A 8 -26.83 32.09 32.44
C ALA A 8 -26.48 30.60 32.43
N LEU A 9 -26.35 30.02 31.24
CA LEU A 9 -25.71 28.71 31.05
C LEU A 9 -24.62 28.87 29.99
N ALA A 10 -23.45 29.34 30.44
CA ALA A 10 -22.23 29.26 29.67
C ALA A 10 -21.82 27.79 29.60
N PHE A 11 -22.23 27.09 28.54
CA PHE A 11 -21.72 25.75 28.23
C PHE A 11 -20.29 25.91 27.70
N LEU A 12 -19.34 25.96 28.63
CA LEU A 12 -17.92 25.74 28.38
C LEU A 12 -17.77 24.28 27.90
N CYS A 13 -17.94 24.05 26.60
CA CYS A 13 -17.48 22.83 25.97
C CYS A 13 -15.95 22.88 25.90
N LEU A 14 -15.31 22.57 27.03
CA LEU A 14 -13.95 22.06 27.10
C LEU A 14 -13.94 20.71 26.39
N ILE A 15 -13.95 20.73 25.06
CA ILE A 15 -13.51 19.58 24.28
C ILE A 15 -12.00 19.59 24.41
N GLY A 16 -11.53 18.95 25.48
CA GLY A 16 -10.15 18.53 25.60
C GLY A 16 -9.82 17.67 24.40
N THR A 17 -9.20 18.27 23.39
CA THR A 17 -8.48 17.51 22.38
C THR A 17 -7.25 16.97 23.07
N THR A 18 -7.40 15.83 23.75
CA THR A 18 -6.25 14.98 24.03
C THR A 18 -5.75 14.53 22.67
N PHE A 19 -4.82 15.29 22.10
CA PHE A 19 -3.88 14.80 21.10
C PHE A 19 -3.12 13.67 21.78
N GLY A 20 -3.70 12.47 21.71
CA GLY A 20 -3.00 11.24 22.00
C GLY A 20 -1.83 11.20 21.04
N GLN A 21 -0.67 11.61 21.54
CA GLN A 21 0.61 11.47 20.88
C GLN A 21 0.87 9.98 20.80
N SER A 22 0.28 9.35 19.78
CA SER A 22 0.47 7.95 19.48
C SER A 22 1.95 7.79 19.18
N ASN A 23 2.67 7.16 20.11
CA ASN A 23 3.97 6.57 19.87
C ASN A 23 3.79 5.48 18.81
N SER A 24 3.58 5.89 17.56
CA SER A 24 3.40 4.98 16.45
C SER A 24 4.74 4.32 16.22
N LYS A 25 4.87 3.10 16.74
CA LYS A 25 5.96 2.19 16.40
C LYS A 25 6.06 2.21 14.88
N LYS A 26 7.21 2.66 14.35
CA LYS A 26 7.41 2.88 12.91
C LYS A 26 7.02 1.61 12.16
N GLN A 27 5.84 1.62 11.54
CA GLN A 27 5.30 0.46 10.87
C GLN A 27 6.24 0.09 9.73
N ARG A 28 6.83 -1.11 9.81
CA ARG A 28 7.87 -1.55 8.87
C ARG A 28 7.31 -2.42 7.75
N TRP A 29 6.16 -3.05 7.98
CA TRP A 29 5.55 -4.01 7.07
C TRP A 29 4.09 -3.63 6.80
N LEU A 30 3.62 -4.01 5.62
CA LEU A 30 2.20 -4.09 5.30
C LEU A 30 1.96 -5.48 4.69
N ILE A 31 0.94 -6.19 5.17
CA ILE A 31 0.50 -7.47 4.60
C ILE A 31 -0.94 -7.29 4.17
N PHE A 32 -1.23 -7.55 2.90
CA PHE A 32 -2.55 -7.41 2.34
C PHE A 32 -2.87 -8.53 1.36
N GLU A 33 -4.15 -8.84 1.23
CA GLU A 33 -4.71 -9.57 0.10
C GLU A 33 -5.27 -8.58 -0.91
N GLY A 34 -5.03 -8.87 -2.18
CA GLY A 34 -5.47 -8.02 -3.28
C GLY A 34 -5.55 -8.76 -4.60
N THR A 35 -6.08 -8.06 -5.58
CA THR A 35 -6.25 -8.55 -6.95
C THR A 35 -5.27 -7.83 -7.87
N VAL A 36 -4.53 -8.58 -8.70
CA VAL A 36 -3.60 -8.01 -9.70
C VAL A 36 -4.41 -7.22 -10.72
N MET A 37 -4.13 -5.93 -10.86
CA MET A 37 -4.79 -5.07 -11.86
C MET A 37 -3.95 -4.91 -13.12
N GLN A 38 -2.63 -4.75 -12.96
CA GLN A 38 -1.70 -4.51 -14.05
C GLN A 38 -0.29 -4.94 -13.66
N ILE A 39 0.45 -5.52 -14.60
CA ILE A 39 1.86 -5.91 -14.42
C ILE A 39 2.71 -5.13 -15.43
N GLY A 40 3.82 -4.55 -14.96
CA GLY A 40 4.73 -3.75 -15.80
C GLY A 40 5.51 -4.57 -16.78
N LYS A 41 6.16 -3.91 -17.74
CA LYS A 41 7.06 -4.59 -18.65
C LYS A 41 8.30 -5.05 -17.89
N SER A 42 8.92 -6.12 -18.39
CA SER A 42 10.21 -6.54 -17.88
C SER A 42 11.23 -5.42 -18.14
N PRO A 43 12.06 -5.05 -17.15
CA PRO A 43 12.97 -3.91 -17.25
C PRO A 43 14.10 -4.05 -18.28
N GLY A 44 14.19 -5.13 -19.07
CA GLY A 44 15.14 -5.28 -20.18
C GLY A 44 16.63 -5.26 -19.81
N ILE A 45 16.95 -5.17 -18.50
CA ILE A 45 18.30 -5.04 -17.95
C ILE A 45 18.79 -6.39 -17.43
N LEU A 46 20.06 -6.70 -17.68
CA LEU A 46 20.74 -7.89 -17.17
C LEU A 46 20.93 -7.83 -15.64
N CYS A 47 20.52 -8.90 -14.96
CA CYS A 47 20.77 -9.10 -13.54
C CYS A 47 22.27 -9.12 -13.24
N GLY A 48 22.72 -8.29 -12.29
CA GLY A 48 24.11 -8.26 -11.82
C GLY A 48 24.78 -6.88 -11.87
N VAL A 49 24.27 -5.95 -12.68
CA VAL A 49 24.77 -4.56 -12.75
C VAL A 49 23.95 -3.64 -11.85
N THR A 50 22.63 -3.82 -11.84
CA THR A 50 21.69 -3.09 -10.99
C THR A 50 20.73 -4.08 -10.31
N ALA A 51 19.93 -3.59 -9.36
CA ALA A 51 18.77 -4.31 -8.83
C ALA A 51 17.52 -3.85 -9.61
N PRO A 52 17.21 -4.45 -10.77
CA PRO A 52 16.05 -4.06 -11.55
C PRO A 52 14.77 -4.45 -10.81
N TYR A 53 13.81 -3.54 -10.83
CA TYR A 53 12.48 -3.77 -10.30
C TYR A 53 11.47 -3.77 -11.43
N ARG A 54 10.48 -4.66 -11.30
CA ARG A 54 9.26 -4.67 -12.10
C ARG A 54 8.12 -4.26 -11.19
N ILE A 55 7.20 -3.46 -11.69
CA ILE A 55 6.09 -2.92 -10.89
C ILE A 55 4.81 -3.68 -11.19
N ALA A 56 3.96 -3.81 -10.16
CA ALA A 56 2.61 -4.32 -10.31
C ALA A 56 1.64 -3.44 -9.53
N LYS A 57 0.48 -3.19 -10.13
CA LYS A 57 -0.63 -2.47 -9.51
C LYS A 57 -1.64 -3.49 -9.00
N TYR A 58 -2.08 -3.33 -7.76
CA TYR A 58 -3.04 -4.19 -7.10
C TYR A 58 -4.24 -3.37 -6.62
N LYS A 59 -5.43 -3.96 -6.72
CA LYS A 59 -6.59 -3.55 -5.92
C LYS A 59 -6.45 -4.19 -4.55
N VAL A 60 -6.47 -3.40 -3.49
CA VAL A 60 -6.39 -3.90 -2.11
C VAL A 60 -7.77 -4.35 -1.67
N ASP A 61 -7.92 -5.64 -1.39
CA ASP A 61 -9.18 -6.22 -0.96
C ASP A 61 -9.25 -6.29 0.58
N LYS A 62 -8.13 -6.62 1.25
CA LYS A 62 -8.06 -6.73 2.71
C LYS A 62 -6.65 -6.49 3.23
N VAL A 63 -6.51 -5.75 4.34
CA VAL A 63 -5.23 -5.57 5.05
C VAL A 63 -5.20 -6.46 6.29
N TYR A 64 -4.16 -7.27 6.44
CA TYR A 64 -3.96 -8.18 7.59
C TYR A 64 -3.01 -7.58 8.63
N GLU A 65 -1.94 -6.92 8.19
CA GLU A 65 -0.98 -6.26 9.08
C GLU A 65 -0.63 -4.89 8.54
N GLY A 66 -0.64 -3.88 9.42
CA GLY A 66 -0.34 -2.50 9.08
C GLY A 66 -1.56 -1.65 8.75
N ARG A 67 -1.33 -0.40 8.33
CA ARG A 67 -2.39 0.53 7.90
C ARG A 67 -2.22 0.95 6.44
N TYR A 68 -3.30 0.83 5.68
CA TYR A 68 -3.42 1.29 4.31
C TYR A 68 -4.88 1.59 3.99
N GLU A 69 -5.16 2.77 3.43
CA GLU A 69 -6.55 3.26 3.28
C GLU A 69 -6.96 3.45 1.81
N LYS A 70 -5.99 3.41 0.88
CA LYS A 70 -6.30 3.54 -0.55
C LYS A 70 -6.79 2.21 -1.11
N ALA A 71 -7.65 2.26 -2.13
CA ALA A 71 -8.17 1.07 -2.79
C ALA A 71 -7.14 0.38 -3.71
N GLU A 72 -6.10 1.10 -4.13
CA GLU A 72 -5.10 0.61 -5.08
C GLU A 72 -3.69 0.88 -4.56
N ILE A 73 -2.78 -0.07 -4.75
CA ILE A 73 -1.37 0.03 -4.36
C ILE A 73 -0.45 -0.40 -5.49
N ILE A 74 0.63 0.35 -5.69
CA ILE A 74 1.70 0.02 -6.64
C ILE A 74 2.88 -0.52 -5.85
N VAL A 75 3.32 -1.72 -6.19
CA VAL A 75 4.39 -2.43 -5.49
C VAL A 75 5.53 -2.74 -6.46
N HIS A 76 6.76 -2.58 -5.99
CA HIS A 76 7.98 -2.91 -6.72
C HIS A 76 8.44 -4.31 -6.35
N HIS A 77 8.59 -5.17 -7.35
CA HIS A 77 9.05 -6.54 -7.23
C HIS A 77 10.46 -6.63 -7.81
N LEU A 78 11.36 -7.28 -7.09
CA LEU A 78 12.69 -7.53 -7.61
C LEU A 78 12.58 -8.49 -8.80
N PHE A 79 13.09 -8.08 -9.97
CA PHE A 79 13.00 -8.89 -11.19
C PHE A 79 14.04 -10.02 -11.22
N CYS A 80 15.14 -9.90 -10.48
CA CYS A 80 16.24 -10.86 -10.53
C CYS A 80 16.09 -12.03 -9.56
N ARG A 81 16.37 -13.25 -10.06
CA ARG A 81 16.36 -14.54 -9.33
C ARG A 81 15.00 -14.91 -8.72
N ASN A 82 14.02 -15.18 -9.60
CA ASN A 82 12.61 -15.53 -9.33
C ASN A 82 11.70 -14.30 -9.42
N ASP A 83 11.44 -13.84 -10.66
CA ASP A 83 10.42 -12.83 -10.92
C ASP A 83 9.05 -13.45 -10.59
N VAL A 84 8.58 -13.21 -9.37
CA VAL A 84 7.28 -13.73 -8.91
C VAL A 84 6.13 -13.19 -9.76
N LEU A 85 6.35 -12.14 -10.55
CA LEU A 85 5.35 -11.62 -11.47
C LEU A 85 5.24 -12.44 -12.77
N GLU A 86 6.17 -13.35 -13.08
CA GLU A 86 6.07 -14.22 -14.27
C GLU A 86 4.88 -15.20 -14.18
N ASP A 87 4.57 -15.68 -12.98
CA ASP A 87 3.49 -16.64 -12.73
C ASP A 87 2.13 -15.98 -12.46
N LEU A 88 2.07 -14.64 -12.48
CA LEU A 88 0.87 -13.88 -12.20
C LEU A 88 0.28 -13.28 -13.46
N LYS A 89 -1.05 -13.15 -13.48
CA LYS A 89 -1.80 -12.42 -14.51
C LYS A 89 -2.80 -11.46 -13.89
N GLU A 90 -3.28 -10.50 -14.68
CA GLU A 90 -4.39 -9.64 -14.29
C GLU A 90 -5.60 -10.47 -13.85
N GLY A 91 -6.24 -10.05 -12.76
CA GLY A 91 -7.35 -10.75 -12.12
C GLY A 91 -6.95 -11.82 -11.09
N ASP A 92 -5.69 -12.22 -11.01
CA ASP A 92 -5.25 -13.16 -9.97
C ASP A 92 -5.38 -12.54 -8.57
N LYS A 93 -5.88 -13.33 -7.60
CA LYS A 93 -5.84 -12.98 -6.18
C LYS A 93 -4.52 -13.38 -5.56
N VAL A 94 -3.94 -12.49 -4.76
CA VAL A 94 -2.64 -12.67 -4.14
C VAL A 94 -2.62 -12.19 -2.70
N LEU A 95 -1.78 -12.82 -1.88
CA LEU A 95 -1.34 -12.31 -0.59
C LEU A 95 0.06 -11.71 -0.77
N VAL A 96 0.22 -10.44 -0.41
CA VAL A 96 1.44 -9.67 -0.61
C VAL A 96 1.96 -9.14 0.73
N MET A 97 3.23 -9.43 1.01
CA MET A 97 3.97 -8.80 2.11
C MET A 97 4.94 -7.77 1.53
N ILE A 98 4.81 -6.52 1.96
CA ILE A 98 5.67 -5.43 1.52
C ILE A 98 6.46 -4.82 2.68
N ASP A 99 7.67 -4.37 2.37
CA ASP A 99 8.51 -3.57 3.25
C ASP A 99 8.28 -2.08 2.97
N LEU A 100 8.01 -1.30 4.03
CA LEU A 100 7.80 0.13 3.97
C LEU A 100 9.15 0.85 4.10
N ARG A 101 9.86 1.02 2.98
CA ARG A 101 11.17 1.69 2.96
C ARG A 101 11.12 3.01 2.19
N ARG A 102 12.16 3.82 2.35
CA ARG A 102 12.44 4.89 1.39
C ARG A 102 12.83 4.25 0.05
N PRO A 103 12.42 4.84 -1.09
CA PRO A 103 12.88 4.38 -2.39
C PRO A 103 14.42 4.40 -2.44
N PRO A 104 15.07 3.42 -3.10
CA PRO A 104 16.47 3.58 -3.45
C PRO A 104 16.66 4.83 -4.31
N ALA A 105 17.86 5.43 -4.25
CA ALA A 105 18.17 6.70 -4.92
C ALA A 105 18.00 6.67 -6.44
N GLN A 106 18.00 5.48 -7.04
CA GLN A 106 17.75 5.24 -8.46
C GLN A 106 16.74 4.09 -8.59
N ILE A 107 15.52 4.41 -8.99
CA ILE A 107 14.57 3.43 -9.50
C ILE A 107 14.33 3.80 -10.96
N SER A 108 14.68 2.90 -11.87
CA SER A 108 14.11 2.93 -13.22
C SER A 108 12.68 2.47 -13.10
N ILE A 109 11.73 3.40 -13.25
CA ILE A 109 10.31 3.07 -13.22
C ILE A 109 9.80 3.05 -14.65
N ASP A 110 9.12 1.97 -15.01
CA ASP A 110 8.37 1.87 -16.26
C ASP A 110 7.20 2.87 -16.23
N GLY A 111 7.27 3.88 -17.11
CA GLY A 111 6.34 5.01 -17.14
C GLY A 111 4.91 4.66 -17.56
N GLU A 112 4.64 3.44 -18.02
CA GLU A 112 3.31 3.04 -18.48
C GLU A 112 2.32 2.74 -17.34
N ILE A 113 2.80 2.39 -16.15
CA ILE A 113 1.93 2.07 -14.99
C ILE A 113 1.74 3.26 -14.07
N LEU A 114 2.70 4.17 -14.03
CA LEU A 114 2.52 5.44 -13.34
C LEU A 114 1.88 6.42 -14.32
N ARG A 115 0.63 6.81 -14.07
CA ARG A 115 0.13 8.02 -14.74
C ARG A 115 1.00 9.20 -14.30
N SER A 116 1.17 10.20 -15.15
CA SER A 116 2.03 11.37 -14.86
C SER A 116 1.70 12.13 -13.56
N ASN A 117 0.53 11.86 -12.94
CA ASN A 117 0.10 12.42 -11.66
C ASN A 117 0.13 11.43 -10.48
N ASP A 118 0.50 10.17 -10.69
CA ASP A 118 0.62 9.19 -9.61
C ASP A 118 1.91 9.45 -8.83
N LYS A 119 1.82 10.34 -7.83
CA LYS A 119 2.90 10.49 -6.85
C LYS A 119 3.03 9.20 -6.05
N VAL A 120 4.11 8.47 -6.29
CA VAL A 120 4.54 7.36 -5.44
C VAL A 120 5.17 7.96 -4.17
N ASP A 121 4.33 8.41 -3.24
CA ASP A 121 4.78 9.03 -1.99
C ASP A 121 5.57 8.05 -1.10
N LYS A 122 5.38 6.75 -1.31
CA LYS A 122 6.00 5.66 -0.53
C LYS A 122 6.45 4.53 -1.45
N TYR A 123 7.67 4.06 -1.22
CA TYR A 123 8.22 2.91 -1.91
C TYR A 123 7.80 1.62 -1.22
N TYR A 124 6.91 0.89 -1.89
CA TYR A 124 6.45 -0.42 -1.46
C TYR A 124 7.29 -1.48 -2.16
N ALA A 125 8.17 -2.14 -1.41
CA ALA A 125 8.99 -3.23 -1.93
C ALA A 125 8.36 -4.57 -1.57
N ALA A 126 8.00 -5.38 -2.55
CA ALA A 126 7.53 -6.74 -2.31
C ALA A 126 8.65 -7.56 -1.68
N ARG A 127 8.31 -8.25 -0.59
CA ARG A 127 9.18 -9.23 0.07
C ARG A 127 8.74 -10.64 -0.23
N ARG A 128 7.41 -10.87 -0.24
CA ARG A 128 6.79 -12.16 -0.57
C ARG A 128 5.47 -11.90 -1.28
N VAL A 129 5.16 -12.77 -2.22
CA VAL A 129 3.87 -12.83 -2.91
C VAL A 129 3.49 -14.30 -2.99
N ALA A 130 2.23 -14.60 -2.71
CA ALA A 130 1.66 -15.92 -2.91
C ALA A 130 0.32 -15.79 -3.61
N LYS A 131 0.11 -16.57 -4.67
CA LYS A 131 -1.19 -16.68 -5.32
C LYS A 131 -2.16 -17.35 -4.35
N VAL A 132 -3.32 -16.75 -4.14
CA VAL A 132 -4.39 -17.33 -3.34
C VAL A 132 -5.16 -18.26 -4.24
N THR A 133 -4.86 -19.55 -4.17
CA THR A 133 -5.70 -20.58 -4.78
C THR A 133 -6.86 -20.87 -3.84
N THR A 134 -8.08 -20.60 -4.28
CA THR A 134 -9.26 -21.16 -3.63
C THR A 134 -9.23 -22.66 -3.86
N CYS A 135 -8.71 -23.41 -2.89
CA CYS A 135 -9.00 -24.83 -2.82
C CYS A 135 -10.49 -25.00 -2.53
N CYS A 136 -11.14 -25.89 -3.28
CA CYS A 136 -12.53 -26.35 -3.15
C CYS A 136 -13.57 -25.60 -3.99
N ASP A 137 -13.56 -25.89 -5.29
CA ASP A 137 -14.80 -26.09 -6.05
C ASP A 137 -14.78 -27.56 -6.55
N PHE A 138 -15.23 -28.49 -5.69
CA PHE A 138 -15.53 -29.88 -6.06
C PHE A 138 -16.93 -30.22 -5.54
#